data_AF-A0A9X5AVA6-F1
#
_entry.id   AF-A0A9X5AVA6-F1
#
_cell.length_a   1.000
_cell.length_b   1.000
_cell.length_c   1.000
_cell.angle_alpha   90.00
_cell.angle_beta   90.00
_cell.angle_gamma   90.00
#
_symmetry.space_group_name_H-M   'P 1'
#
loop_
_entity.id
_entity.type
_entity.pdbx_description
1 polymer ?
#
loop_
_entity_poly.entity_id
_entity_poly.type
_entity_poly.pdbx_seq_one_letter_code
_entity_poly.pdbx_strand_id
1 'polypeptide(L)'
;MVVIDDPMEPGAKLLATVNRRTDVLEDERSHGRISEAAYQVGREIQAAFERQSRIGSSSNWNEGGRVDMAERHELAIGYAVRDAKRVQDLVRRVEAAVGVVGARVLRQIIGDRVPFSAYAAQIGRAGERGTTAAADRFRWLLEATADHFAARGPDRSRIR
;
A
#
# COMPACT_ATOMS: atom_id res chain seq x y z
N MET A 1 -14.17 4.21 -11.25
CA MET A 1 -13.36 5.04 -10.35
C MET A 1 -13.81 4.70 -8.93
N VAL A 2 -12.89 4.51 -7.99
CA VAL A 2 -13.23 4.19 -6.59
C VAL A 2 -12.72 5.32 -5.70
N VAL A 3 -13.54 5.69 -4.71
CA VAL A 3 -13.20 6.67 -3.68
C VAL A 3 -12.67 5.90 -2.47
N ILE A 4 -11.46 6.23 -2.03
CA ILE A 4 -10.75 5.55 -0.94
C ILE A 4 -10.36 6.61 0.09
N ASP A 5 -10.36 6.31 1.39
CA ASP A 5 -9.78 7.21 2.40
C ASP A 5 -8.27 7.37 2.18
N ASP A 6 -7.73 8.58 2.37
CA ASP A 6 -6.27 8.76 2.37
C ASP A 6 -5.71 8.19 3.70
N PRO A 7 -4.88 7.12 3.68
CA PRO A 7 -4.28 6.58 4.89
C PRO A 7 -3.40 7.58 5.66
N MET A 8 -3.00 8.66 5.00
CA MET A 8 -2.07 9.65 5.53
C MET A 8 -2.79 10.88 6.09
N GLU A 9 -4.06 11.10 5.76
CA GLU A 9 -4.88 12.24 6.20
C GLU A 9 -6.33 11.81 6.51
N PRO A 10 -6.65 11.58 7.80
CA PRO A 10 -7.99 11.16 8.22
C PRO A 10 -9.10 12.10 7.71
N GLY A 11 -9.97 11.56 6.85
CA GLY A 11 -11.10 12.29 6.25
C GLY A 11 -10.83 12.84 4.84
N ALA A 12 -9.59 12.85 4.35
CA ALA A 12 -9.30 13.10 2.95
C ALA A 12 -9.67 11.88 2.09
N LYS A 13 -10.04 12.09 0.82
CA LYS A 13 -10.41 11.03 -0.12
C LYS A 13 -9.54 11.04 -1.37
N LEU A 14 -9.05 9.87 -1.77
CA LEU A 14 -8.30 9.64 -2.99
C LEU A 14 -9.20 9.00 -4.07
N LEU A 15 -9.03 9.44 -5.32
CA LEU A 15 -9.69 8.86 -6.48
C LEU A 15 -8.74 7.88 -7.19
N ALA A 16 -9.09 6.59 -7.20
CA ALA A 16 -8.34 5.57 -7.93
C ALA A 16 -9.00 5.22 -9.28
N THR A 17 -8.19 5.23 -10.33
CA THR A 17 -8.55 4.68 -11.65
C THR A 17 -8.22 3.19 -11.67
N VAL A 18 -9.25 2.36 -11.67
CA VAL A 18 -9.17 0.90 -11.50
C VAL A 18 -9.22 0.20 -12.86
N ASN A 19 -8.18 -0.58 -13.19
CA ASN A 19 -8.24 -1.58 -14.26
C ASN A 19 -8.50 -2.97 -13.65
N ARG A 20 -9.78 -3.36 -13.60
CA ARG A 20 -10.24 -4.59 -12.92
C ARG A 20 -9.57 -5.88 -13.40
N ARG A 21 -9.00 -5.91 -14.61
CA ARG A 21 -8.35 -7.10 -15.17
C ARG A 21 -6.92 -7.32 -14.65
N THR A 22 -6.39 -6.37 -13.89
CA THR A 22 -5.03 -6.40 -13.31
C THR A 22 -5.03 -6.02 -11.81
N ASP A 23 -6.21 -5.81 -11.23
CA ASP A 23 -6.38 -5.36 -9.86
C ASP A 23 -6.80 -6.53 -8.96
N VAL A 24 -5.80 -7.16 -8.32
CA VAL A 24 -5.97 -8.33 -7.45
C VAL A 24 -6.93 -8.02 -6.28
N LEU A 25 -6.96 -6.79 -5.78
CA LEU A 25 -7.85 -6.41 -4.67
C LEU A 25 -9.32 -6.37 -5.10
N GLU A 26 -9.62 -5.87 -6.31
CA GLU A 26 -10.99 -5.93 -6.85
C GLU A 26 -11.43 -7.36 -7.12
N ASP A 27 -10.57 -8.20 -7.72
CA ASP A 27 -10.92 -9.58 -8.04
C ASP A 27 -11.22 -10.37 -6.75
N GLU A 28 -10.37 -10.27 -5.74
CA GLU A 28 -10.58 -10.93 -4.45
C GLU A 28 -11.82 -10.38 -3.71
N ARG A 29 -12.04 -9.06 -3.71
CA ARG A 29 -13.18 -8.43 -3.01
C ARG A 29 -14.53 -8.71 -3.69
N SER A 30 -14.57 -8.70 -5.02
CA SER A 30 -15.79 -8.94 -5.81
C SER A 30 -16.27 -10.39 -5.74
N HIS A 31 -15.34 -11.34 -5.58
CA HIS A 31 -15.66 -12.74 -5.32
C HIS A 31 -15.87 -13.05 -3.83
N GLY A 32 -15.87 -12.05 -2.94
CA GLY A 32 -16.10 -12.22 -1.50
C GLY A 32 -15.00 -13.01 -0.76
N ARG A 33 -13.78 -13.04 -1.30
CA ARG A 33 -12.65 -13.82 -0.77
C ARG A 33 -11.76 -13.03 0.21
N ILE A 34 -12.00 -11.73 0.31
CA ILE A 34 -11.46 -10.84 1.36
C ILE A 34 -12.57 -9.95 1.92
N SER A 35 -12.41 -9.55 3.18
CA SER A 35 -13.31 -8.65 3.90
C SER A 35 -13.24 -7.20 3.36
N GLU A 36 -14.24 -6.40 3.73
CA GLU A 36 -14.24 -4.96 3.41
C GLU A 36 -13.07 -4.23 4.08
N ALA A 37 -12.73 -4.60 5.31
CA ALA A 37 -11.59 -4.03 6.05
C ALA A 37 -10.25 -4.41 5.38
N ALA A 38 -10.08 -5.67 4.99
CA ALA A 38 -8.90 -6.12 4.23
C ALA A 38 -8.77 -5.43 2.87
N TYR A 39 -9.89 -5.20 2.17
CA TYR A 39 -9.88 -4.43 0.92
C TYR A 39 -9.44 -2.97 1.15
N GLN A 40 -10.01 -2.27 2.15
CA GLN A 40 -9.65 -0.88 2.46
C GLN A 40 -8.18 -0.75 2.88
N VAL A 41 -7.72 -1.59 3.82
CA VAL A 41 -6.30 -1.64 4.23
C VAL A 41 -5.39 -2.02 3.06
N GLY A 42 -5.82 -2.92 2.17
CA GLY A 42 -5.09 -3.24 0.94
C GLY A 42 -4.93 -2.03 0.01
N ARG A 43 -5.95 -1.20 -0.13
CA ARG A 43 -5.90 0.05 -0.90
C ARG A 43 -4.97 1.08 -0.27
N GLU A 44 -5.03 1.25 1.05
CA GLU A 44 -4.12 2.12 1.81
C GLU A 44 -2.65 1.73 1.58
N ILE A 45 -2.35 0.45 1.73
CA ILE A 45 -1.00 -0.11 1.54
C ILE A 45 -0.54 0.02 0.09
N GLN A 46 -1.42 -0.25 -0.89
CA GLN A 46 -1.12 -0.06 -2.31
C GLN A 46 -0.72 1.40 -2.58
N ALA A 47 -1.49 2.38 -2.10
CA ALA A 47 -1.19 3.80 -2.29
C ALA A 47 0.17 4.19 -1.68
N ALA A 48 0.50 3.68 -0.49
CA ALA A 48 1.78 3.93 0.16
C ALA A 48 2.97 3.30 -0.60
N PHE A 49 2.83 2.07 -1.13
CA PHE A 49 3.86 1.46 -1.96
C PHE A 49 4.07 2.21 -3.29
N GLU A 50 2.98 2.65 -3.94
CA GLU A 50 3.06 3.47 -5.15
C GLU A 50 3.76 4.82 -4.89
N ARG A 51 3.48 5.49 -3.76
CA ARG A 51 4.21 6.71 -3.34
C ARG A 51 5.68 6.41 -3.04
N GLN A 52 6.00 5.33 -2.32
CA GLN A 52 7.39 4.99 -2.00
C GLN A 52 8.24 4.74 -3.24
N SER A 53 7.71 4.05 -4.25
CA SER A 53 8.40 3.83 -5.52
C SER A 53 8.64 5.13 -6.31
N ARG A 54 7.75 6.12 -6.20
CA ARG A 54 7.96 7.47 -6.80
C ARG A 54 9.05 8.25 -6.07
N ILE A 55 9.07 8.23 -4.73
CA ILE A 55 10.10 8.89 -3.92
C ILE A 55 11.48 8.26 -4.17
N GLY A 56 11.56 6.93 -4.32
CA GLY A 56 12.80 6.25 -4.68
C GLY A 56 13.30 6.53 -6.11
N SER A 57 12.41 6.95 -7.01
CA SER A 57 12.73 7.25 -8.42
C SER A 57 12.97 8.74 -8.69
N SER A 58 12.86 9.61 -7.69
CA SER A 58 12.90 11.06 -7.89
C SER A 58 14.31 11.67 -7.92
N SER A 59 15.36 10.86 -8.10
CA SER A 59 16.77 11.32 -8.19
C SER A 59 17.13 12.07 -9.48
N ASN A 60 16.13 12.48 -10.28
CA ASN A 60 16.32 13.01 -11.64
C ASN A 60 15.52 14.31 -11.90
N TRP A 61 15.28 15.12 -10.86
CA TRP A 61 14.69 16.46 -10.98
C TRP A 61 15.68 17.40 -11.66
N ASN A 62 15.54 17.51 -12.98
CA ASN A 62 16.42 18.34 -13.80
C ASN A 62 16.18 19.84 -13.57
N GLU A 63 17.26 20.60 -13.71
CA GLU A 63 17.43 21.99 -13.30
C GLU A 63 16.68 23.01 -14.19
N GLY A 64 16.11 24.08 -13.60
CA GLY A 64 15.68 25.28 -14.33
C GLY A 64 14.46 26.03 -13.78
N GLY A 65 14.68 27.18 -13.11
CA GLY A 65 13.59 28.14 -12.82
C GLY A 65 13.85 29.14 -11.68
N ARG A 66 14.18 30.39 -12.01
CA ARG A 66 14.34 31.54 -11.10
C ARG A 66 13.18 32.55 -11.32
N VAL A 67 12.54 33.17 -10.33
CA VAL A 67 12.67 33.11 -8.85
C VAL A 67 11.28 33.17 -8.18
N ASP A 68 10.91 32.14 -7.41
CA ASP A 68 10.06 32.20 -6.19
C ASP A 68 10.21 30.87 -5.40
N MET A 69 11.41 30.30 -5.49
CA MET A 69 11.62 28.86 -5.30
C MET A 69 12.01 28.49 -3.88
N ALA A 70 12.70 29.34 -3.10
CA ALA A 70 13.26 28.94 -1.81
C ALA A 70 12.18 28.49 -0.83
N GLU A 71 11.19 29.35 -0.53
CA GLU A 71 10.10 29.00 0.40
C GLU A 71 9.21 27.87 -0.14
N ARG A 72 8.92 27.86 -1.45
CA ARG A 72 8.15 26.77 -2.09
C ARG A 72 8.90 25.44 -2.07
N HIS A 73 10.22 25.46 -2.20
CA HIS A 73 11.11 24.29 -2.15
C HIS A 73 11.28 23.79 -0.71
N GLU A 74 11.46 24.68 0.28
CA GLU A 74 11.50 24.30 1.69
C GLU A 74 10.16 23.71 2.17
N LEU A 75 9.03 24.31 1.77
CA LEU A 75 7.71 23.73 2.01
C LEU A 75 7.55 22.39 1.30
N ALA A 76 7.93 22.28 0.02
CA ALA A 76 7.85 21.03 -0.73
C ALA A 76 8.73 19.92 -0.14
N ILE A 77 9.96 20.24 0.31
CA ILE A 77 10.82 19.33 1.08
C ILE A 77 10.13 18.94 2.39
N GLY A 78 9.60 19.90 3.14
CA GLY A 78 8.90 19.65 4.40
C GLY A 78 7.64 18.80 4.26
N TYR A 79 6.93 18.88 3.11
CA TYR A 79 5.83 17.99 2.77
C TYR A 79 6.34 16.61 2.31
N ALA A 80 7.35 16.54 1.44
CA ALA A 80 7.93 15.28 0.95
C ALA A 80 8.56 14.45 2.08
N VAL A 81 9.26 15.08 3.02
CA VAL A 81 9.83 14.42 4.22
C VAL A 81 8.72 13.92 5.15
N ARG A 82 7.64 14.69 5.35
CA ARG A 82 6.48 14.25 6.14
C ARG A 82 5.75 13.07 5.48
N ASP A 83 5.52 13.12 4.16
CA ASP A 83 4.91 12.03 3.40
C ASP A 83 5.80 10.77 3.40
N ALA A 84 7.12 10.93 3.19
CA ALA A 84 8.07 9.82 3.28
C ALA A 84 8.09 9.14 4.66
N LYS A 85 8.09 9.94 5.75
CA LYS A 85 7.99 9.40 7.11
C LYS A 85 6.65 8.68 7.34
N ARG A 86 5.55 9.31 6.96
CA ARG A 86 4.19 8.74 7.02
C ARG A 86 4.14 7.38 6.30
N VAL A 87 4.67 7.28 5.08
CA VAL A 87 4.78 6.04 4.31
C VAL A 87 5.64 4.99 5.03
N GLN A 88 6.80 5.37 5.58
CA GLN A 88 7.64 4.45 6.35
C GLN A 88 6.93 3.92 7.60
N ASP A 89 6.19 4.75 8.33
CA ASP A 89 5.46 4.35 9.52
C ASP A 89 4.29 3.41 9.19
N LEU A 90 3.61 3.59 8.04
CA LEU A 90 2.62 2.61 7.55
C LEU A 90 3.28 1.27 7.17
N VAL A 91 4.41 1.29 6.45
CA VAL A 91 5.15 0.07 6.09
C VAL A 91 5.58 -0.69 7.34
N ARG A 92 6.12 0.00 8.36
CA ARG A 92 6.45 -0.60 9.66
C ARG A 92 5.23 -1.20 10.37
N ARG A 93 4.05 -0.59 10.24
CA ARG A 93 2.79 -1.13 10.80
C ARG A 93 2.38 -2.44 10.11
N VAL A 94 2.58 -2.55 8.79
CA VAL A 94 2.38 -3.81 8.05
C VAL A 94 3.43 -4.86 8.48
N GLU A 95 4.70 -4.49 8.59
CA GLU A 95 5.76 -5.39 9.08
C GLU A 95 5.51 -5.86 10.52
N ALA A 96 4.92 -5.03 11.38
CA ALA A 96 4.52 -5.41 12.74
C ALA A 96 3.30 -6.34 12.78
N ALA A 97 2.46 -6.36 11.74
CA ALA A 97 1.30 -7.24 11.64
C ALA A 97 1.66 -8.63 11.08
N VAL A 98 2.46 -8.68 10.01
CA VAL A 98 2.72 -9.93 9.25
C VAL A 98 4.20 -10.28 9.06
N GLY A 99 5.11 -9.55 9.71
CA GLY A 99 6.54 -9.69 9.56
C GLY A 99 7.07 -9.15 8.22
N VAL A 100 8.38 -8.91 8.16
CA VAL A 100 9.08 -8.41 6.96
C VAL A 100 8.84 -9.29 5.73
N VAL A 101 8.78 -10.62 5.91
CA VAL A 101 8.50 -11.54 4.81
C VAL A 101 7.07 -11.38 4.31
N GLY A 102 6.08 -11.25 5.20
CA GLY A 102 4.68 -11.02 4.84
C GLY A 102 4.49 -9.68 4.10
N ALA A 103 5.10 -8.62 4.63
CA ALA A 103 5.07 -7.29 4.01
C ALA A 103 5.68 -7.29 2.59
N ARG A 104 6.73 -8.07 2.34
CA ARG A 104 7.31 -8.26 0.99
C ARG A 104 6.38 -9.01 0.03
N VAL A 105 5.62 -10.00 0.51
CA VAL A 105 4.60 -10.69 -0.33
C VAL A 105 3.49 -9.72 -0.71
N LEU A 106 2.98 -8.94 0.24
CA LEU A 106 2.01 -7.88 -0.05
C LEU A 106 2.58 -6.87 -1.04
N ARG A 107 3.82 -6.37 -0.84
CA ARG A 107 4.53 -5.47 -1.78
C ARG A 107 4.48 -5.98 -3.22
N GLN A 108 4.90 -7.22 -3.45
CA GLN A 108 4.96 -7.77 -4.81
C GLN A 108 3.57 -7.92 -5.43
N ILE A 109 2.57 -8.37 -4.67
CA ILE A 109 1.24 -8.66 -5.22
C ILE A 109 0.40 -7.40 -5.44
N ILE A 110 0.37 -6.46 -4.48
CA ILE A 110 -0.48 -5.24 -4.60
C ILE A 110 0.29 -3.98 -5.00
N GLY A 111 1.56 -3.82 -4.60
CA GLY A 111 2.40 -2.69 -5.01
C GLY A 111 2.95 -2.85 -6.42
N ASP A 112 3.61 -3.98 -6.68
CA ASP A 112 4.24 -4.27 -7.98
C ASP A 112 3.27 -4.98 -8.95
N ARG A 113 2.03 -5.23 -8.51
CA ARG A 113 0.91 -5.85 -9.27
C ARG A 113 1.25 -7.21 -9.89
N VAL A 114 2.09 -8.00 -9.22
CA VAL A 114 2.47 -9.35 -9.67
C VAL A 114 1.28 -10.32 -9.45
N PRO A 115 0.76 -10.99 -10.49
CA PRO A 115 -0.33 -11.95 -10.34
C PRO A 115 0.13 -13.19 -9.57
N PHE A 116 -0.79 -13.86 -8.87
CA PHE A 116 -0.48 -15.02 -8.01
C PHE A 116 0.32 -16.11 -8.70
N SER A 117 0.04 -16.40 -9.98
CA SER A 117 0.75 -17.41 -10.78
C SER A 117 2.21 -17.03 -11.05
N ALA A 118 2.49 -15.75 -11.31
CA ALA A 118 3.84 -15.24 -11.49
C ALA A 118 4.61 -15.20 -10.16
N TYR A 119 3.98 -14.77 -9.07
CA TYR A 119 4.58 -14.84 -7.73
C TYR A 119 4.90 -16.30 -7.33
N ALA A 120 3.96 -17.22 -7.57
CA ALA A 120 4.14 -18.65 -7.31
C ALA A 120 5.30 -19.23 -8.13
N ALA A 121 5.43 -18.85 -9.41
CA ALA A 121 6.58 -19.23 -10.25
C ALA A 121 7.91 -18.65 -9.72
N GLN A 122 7.95 -17.38 -9.30
CA GLN A 122 9.15 -16.74 -8.73
C GLN A 122 9.68 -17.47 -7.49
N ILE A 123 8.81 -18.05 -6.66
CA ILE A 123 9.20 -18.83 -5.47
C ILE A 123 9.38 -20.33 -5.74
N GLY A 124 9.51 -20.75 -7.01
CA GLY A 124 9.73 -22.15 -7.40
C GLY A 124 8.51 -23.06 -7.21
N ARG A 125 7.31 -22.50 -7.07
CA ARG A 125 6.03 -23.21 -6.90
C ARG A 125 5.08 -22.94 -8.06
N ALA A 126 5.54 -23.12 -9.30
CA ALA A 126 4.70 -22.93 -10.48
C ALA A 126 3.50 -23.91 -10.52
N GLY A 127 2.47 -23.56 -11.30
CA GLY A 127 1.26 -24.36 -11.49
C GLY A 127 0.09 -23.97 -10.56
N GLU A 128 -1.05 -24.67 -10.74
CA GLU A 128 -2.32 -24.33 -10.08
C GLU A 128 -2.21 -24.38 -8.55
N ARG A 129 -1.69 -25.48 -7.98
CA ARG A 129 -1.55 -25.64 -6.52
C ARG A 129 -0.72 -24.53 -5.88
N GLY A 130 0.35 -24.08 -6.54
CA GLY A 130 1.18 -22.99 -6.05
C GLY A 130 0.51 -21.62 -6.21
N THR A 131 -0.25 -21.43 -7.30
CA THR A 131 -1.10 -20.24 -7.50
C THR A 131 -2.17 -20.13 -6.41
N THR A 132 -2.85 -21.22 -6.07
CA THR A 132 -3.84 -21.28 -4.98
C THR A 132 -3.17 -20.98 -3.63
N ALA A 133 -2.06 -21.65 -3.31
CA ALA A 133 -1.32 -21.40 -2.07
C ALA A 133 -0.78 -19.97 -1.96
N ALA A 134 -0.42 -19.32 -3.08
CA ALA A 134 -0.07 -17.91 -3.10
C ALA A 134 -1.27 -17.00 -2.80
N ALA A 135 -2.43 -17.29 -3.39
CA ALA A 135 -3.66 -16.54 -3.15
C ALA A 135 -4.16 -16.70 -1.71
N ASP A 136 -4.17 -17.92 -1.15
CA ASP A 136 -4.57 -18.17 0.24
C ASP A 136 -3.64 -17.50 1.24
N ARG A 137 -2.31 -17.56 0.99
CA ARG A 137 -1.33 -16.82 1.78
C ARG A 137 -1.55 -15.31 1.70
N PHE A 138 -1.84 -14.77 0.52
CA PHE A 138 -2.12 -13.36 0.33
C PHE A 138 -3.36 -12.91 1.12
N ARG A 139 -4.48 -13.65 1.01
CA ARG A 139 -5.71 -13.39 1.76
C ARG A 139 -5.43 -13.36 3.27
N TRP A 140 -4.79 -14.40 3.79
CA TRP A 140 -4.45 -14.49 5.21
C TRP A 140 -3.57 -13.33 5.69
N LEU A 141 -2.55 -12.94 4.92
CA LEU A 141 -1.69 -11.80 5.24
C LEU A 141 -2.49 -10.48 5.27
N LEU A 142 -3.44 -10.30 4.35
CA LEU A 142 -4.22 -9.07 4.23
C LEU A 142 -5.24 -8.94 5.37
N GLU A 143 -5.97 -10.02 5.69
CA GLU A 143 -6.88 -10.07 6.84
C GLU A 143 -6.11 -9.86 8.16
N ALA A 144 -4.98 -10.56 8.38
CA ALA A 144 -4.16 -10.37 9.58
C ALA A 144 -3.63 -8.93 9.73
N THR A 145 -3.37 -8.24 8.60
CA THR A 145 -3.00 -6.82 8.60
C THR A 145 -4.19 -5.94 8.99
N ALA A 146 -5.39 -6.21 8.44
CA ALA A 146 -6.61 -5.48 8.79
C ALA A 146 -7.01 -5.67 10.26
N ASP A 147 -6.94 -6.90 10.78
CA ASP A 147 -7.18 -7.22 12.19
C ASP A 147 -6.20 -6.47 13.10
N HIS A 148 -4.90 -6.45 12.76
CA HIS A 148 -3.90 -5.68 13.50
C HIS A 148 -4.19 -4.16 13.47
N PHE A 149 -4.69 -3.66 12.33
CA PHE A 149 -5.05 -2.25 12.20
C PHE A 149 -6.27 -1.90 13.05
N ALA A 150 -7.30 -2.74 13.04
CA ALA A 150 -8.52 -2.58 13.83
C ALA A 150 -8.26 -2.72 15.34
N ALA A 151 -7.47 -3.72 15.76
CA ALA A 151 -7.14 -3.98 17.16
C ALA A 151 -6.38 -2.83 17.84
N ARG A 152 -5.66 -2.00 17.08
CA ARG A 152 -5.00 -0.78 17.60
C ARG A 152 -5.92 0.43 17.71
N GLY A 153 -7.01 0.47 16.94
CA GLY A 153 -7.92 1.62 16.86
C GLY A 153 -7.25 2.93 16.40
N PRO A 154 -8.01 4.04 16.31
CA PRO A 154 -7.42 5.36 16.33
C PRO A 154 -6.82 5.62 17.73
N ASP A 155 -5.59 6.14 17.77
CA ASP A 155 -4.91 6.45 19.04
C ASP A 155 -5.71 7.51 19.81
N ARG A 156 -6.41 7.08 20.88
CA ARG A 156 -7.22 7.94 21.76
C ARG A 156 -6.37 8.77 22.72
N SER A 157 -5.09 8.99 22.40
CA SER A 157 -4.16 9.78 23.21
C SER A 157 -4.32 11.27 22.93
N ARG A 158 -4.85 11.99 23.93
CA ARG A 158 -4.90 13.47 24.08
C ARG A 158 -6.01 14.19 23.32
N ILE A 159 -7.22 14.08 23.87
CA ILE A 159 -7.98 15.30 24.19
C ILE A 159 -7.87 15.49 25.72
N ARG A 160 -7.14 16.53 26.13
CA ARG A 160 -7.10 17.11 27.47
C ARG A 160 -6.71 18.57 27.34
#